data_AF-A0AAX1QBZ6-F1
#
_entry.id   AF-A0AAX1QBZ6-F1
#
_cell.length_a   1.000
_cell.length_b   1.000
_cell.length_c   1.000
_cell.angle_alpha   90.00
_cell.angle_beta   90.00
_cell.angle_gamma   90.00
#
_symmetry.space_group_name_H-M   'P 1'
#
loop_
_entity.id
_entity.type
_entity.pdbx_description
1 polymer ?
#
loop_
_entity_poly.entity_id
_entity_poly.type
_entity_poly.pdbx_seq_one_letter_code
_entity_poly.pdbx_strand_id
1 'polypeptide(L)'
;MVEEILYRIKEMELMYQFMMIFVIGVIPFLEAHVAVPLGVLLKLPFILTTFLGIGGNIISVLLLVLIVTLIKDKLNQHDRYPSINRRLAKARHYFDKYGVPGLALLGPIVGTNHISTLVSVATGVRKENIVLWQVISI
;
A
#
# COMPACT_ATOMS: atom_id res chain seq x y z
N MET A 1 8.23 24.16 11.88
CA MET A 1 7.03 23.30 11.98
C MET A 1 7.37 21.81 11.95
N VAL A 2 7.97 21.28 10.88
CA VAL A 2 8.27 19.82 10.80
C VAL A 2 9.27 19.36 11.87
N GLU A 3 10.36 20.10 12.09
CA GLU A 3 11.36 19.74 13.12
C GLU A 3 10.77 19.71 14.53
N GLU A 4 9.83 20.60 14.81
CA GLU A 4 9.15 20.69 16.11
C GLU A 4 8.25 19.47 16.34
N ILE A 5 7.59 18.97 15.29
CA ILE A 5 6.81 17.73 15.35
C ILE A 5 7.73 16.53 15.59
N LEU A 6 8.85 16.44 14.86
CA LEU A 6 9.84 15.37 15.03
C LEU A 6 10.44 15.37 16.45
N TYR A 7 10.72 16.55 16.99
CA TYR A 7 11.23 16.70 18.34
C TYR A 7 10.23 16.18 19.38
N ARG A 8 8.94 16.56 19.29
CA ARG A 8 7.89 16.05 20.18
C ARG A 8 7.73 14.53 20.10
N ILE A 9 7.78 13.97 18.89
CA ILE A 9 7.68 12.52 18.68
C ILE A 9 8.84 11.79 19.37
N LYS A 10 10.05 12.35 19.29
CA LYS A 10 11.24 11.75 19.89
C LYS A 10 11.20 11.72 21.42
N GLU A 11 10.48 12.64 22.04
CA GLU A 11 10.26 12.66 23.50
C GLU A 11 9.17 11.69 23.96
N MET A 12 8.37 11.11 23.05
CA MET A 12 7.39 10.09 23.39
C MET A 12 8.05 8.76 23.75
N GLU A 13 7.35 7.93 24.53
CA GLU A 13 7.82 6.58 24.79
C GLU A 13 8.02 5.79 23.50
N LEU A 14 9.04 4.94 23.49
CA LEU A 14 9.47 4.16 22.33
C LEU A 14 8.32 3.35 21.69
N MET A 15 7.39 2.86 22.51
CA MET A 15 6.20 2.12 22.05
C MET A 15 5.32 2.98 21.12
N TYR A 16 5.05 4.23 21.48
CA TYR A 16 4.24 5.13 20.66
C TYR A 16 4.92 5.47 19.35
N GLN A 17 6.24 5.62 19.35
CA GLN A 17 7.01 5.85 18.13
C GLN A 17 6.85 4.68 17.15
N PHE A 18 6.99 3.44 17.63
CA PHE A 18 6.75 2.25 16.81
C PHE A 18 5.30 2.11 16.36
N MET A 19 4.32 2.43 17.21
CA MET A 19 2.91 2.45 16.81
C MET A 19 2.64 3.45 15.68
N MET A 20 3.26 4.64 15.74
CA MET A 20 3.13 5.62 14.66
C MET A 20 3.72 5.10 13.35
N ILE A 21 4.91 4.49 13.38
CA ILE A 21 5.51 3.86 12.19
C ILE A 21 4.58 2.78 11.62
N PHE A 22 4.03 1.93 12.48
CA PHE A 22 3.10 0.90 12.06
C PHE A 22 1.82 1.48 11.43
N VAL A 23 1.20 2.47 12.06
CA VAL A 23 0.00 3.14 11.53
C VAL A 23 0.29 3.78 10.18
N ILE A 24 1.42 4.47 10.02
CA ILE A 24 1.84 5.04 8.74
C ILE A 24 2.02 3.95 7.69
N GLY A 25 2.62 2.81 8.06
CA GLY A 25 2.79 1.65 7.18
C GLY A 25 1.47 1.05 6.70
N VAL A 26 0.39 1.14 7.49
CA VAL A 26 -0.96 0.69 7.11
C VAL A 26 -1.65 1.65 6.14
N ILE A 27 -1.29 2.93 6.13
CA ILE A 27 -1.96 3.93 5.30
C ILE A 27 -1.56 3.73 3.82
N PRO A 28 -2.55 3.55 2.91
CA PRO A 28 -2.28 3.46 1.50
C PRO A 28 -1.47 4.65 0.96
N PHE A 29 -0.55 4.40 0.04
CA PHE A 29 0.40 5.38 -0.53
C PHE A 29 1.46 5.94 0.45
N LEU A 30 1.34 5.71 1.76
CA LEU A 30 2.41 6.01 2.71
C LEU A 30 3.29 4.77 2.92
N GLU A 31 2.68 3.63 3.24
CA GLU A 31 3.32 2.30 3.28
C GLU A 31 4.73 2.28 3.93
N ALA A 32 5.54 1.27 3.60
CA ALA A 32 6.93 1.18 4.02
C ALA A 32 7.80 2.31 3.45
N HIS A 33 7.46 2.85 2.27
CA HIS A 33 8.21 3.92 1.60
C HIS A 33 8.30 5.21 2.43
N VAL A 34 7.28 5.53 3.22
CA VAL A 34 7.30 6.68 4.12
C VAL A 34 7.59 6.25 5.56
N ALA A 35 7.02 5.14 6.02
CA ALA A 35 7.18 4.67 7.40
C ALA A 35 8.65 4.38 7.75
N VAL A 36 9.38 3.69 6.86
CA VAL A 36 10.77 3.28 7.15
C VAL A 36 11.73 4.46 7.20
N PRO A 37 11.76 5.37 6.21
CA PRO A 37 12.59 6.58 6.30
C PRO A 37 12.25 7.44 7.53
N LEU A 38 10.96 7.57 7.86
CA LEU A 38 10.56 8.34 9.04
C LEU A 38 11.08 7.70 10.33
N GLY A 39 10.99 6.37 10.48
CA GLY A 39 11.54 5.70 11.65
C GLY A 39 13.06 5.82 11.75
N VAL A 40 13.77 5.79 10.62
CA VAL A 40 15.22 6.05 10.58
C VAL A 40 15.55 7.48 11.01
N LEU A 41 14.77 8.48 10.57
CA LEU A 41 14.92 9.89 11.01
C LEU A 41 14.70 10.04 12.52
N LEU A 42 13.78 9.26 13.09
CA LEU A 42 13.53 9.19 14.53
C LEU A 42 14.61 8.39 15.30
N LYS A 43 15.64 7.88 14.61
CA LYS A 43 16.71 7.03 15.15
C LYS A 43 16.21 5.70 15.72
N LEU A 44 15.08 5.20 15.22
CA LEU A 44 14.58 3.87 15.58
C LEU A 44 15.44 2.76 14.93
N PRO A 45 15.53 1.57 15.54
CA PRO A 45 16.25 0.44 14.96
C PRO A 45 15.74 0.08 13.57
N PHE A 46 16.62 0.19 12.56
CA PHE A 46 16.25 0.01 11.15
C PHE A 46 15.52 -1.31 10.86
N ILE A 47 16.02 -2.41 11.41
CA ILE A 47 15.46 -3.75 11.21
C ILE A 47 14.01 -3.81 11.70
N LEU A 48 13.74 -3.34 12.93
CA LEU A 48 12.40 -3.35 13.52
C LEU A 48 11.44 -2.43 12.77
N THR A 49 11.90 -1.22 12.44
CA THR A 49 11.13 -0.25 11.66
C THR A 49 10.73 -0.83 10.29
N THR A 50 11.64 -1.55 9.64
CA THR A 50 11.40 -2.19 8.35
C THR A 50 10.32 -3.27 8.46
N PHE A 51 10.41 -4.17 9.45
CA PHE A 51 9.38 -5.18 9.67
C PHE A 51 8.02 -4.59 10.00
N LEU A 52 7.97 -3.49 10.78
CA LEU A 52 6.71 -2.79 11.06
C LEU A 52 6.12 -2.15 9.80
N GLY A 53 6.95 -1.55 8.95
CA GLY A 53 6.54 -0.99 7.66
C GLY A 53 5.99 -2.05 6.72
N ILE A 54 6.71 -3.18 6.56
CA ILE A 54 6.27 -4.32 5.74
C ILE A 54 4.96 -4.89 6.29
N GLY A 55 4.88 -5.13 7.60
CA GLY A 55 3.67 -5.67 8.25
C GLY A 55 2.47 -4.75 8.07
N GLY A 56 2.66 -3.44 8.23
CA GLY A 56 1.64 -2.43 7.96
C GLY A 56 1.16 -2.47 6.50
N ASN A 57 2.10 -2.56 5.55
CA ASN A 57 1.78 -2.60 4.12
C ASN A 57 0.98 -3.85 3.75
N ILE A 58 1.39 -5.02 4.25
CA ILE A 58 0.63 -6.27 4.05
C ILE A 58 -0.81 -6.13 4.56
N ILE A 59 -0.99 -5.55 5.76
CA ILE A 59 -2.33 -5.29 6.31
C ILE A 59 -3.11 -4.32 5.42
N SER A 60 -2.47 -3.26 4.93
CA SER A 60 -3.07 -2.29 4.00
C SER A 60 -3.62 -2.97 2.74
N VAL A 61 -2.80 -3.82 2.11
CA VAL A 61 -3.18 -4.58 0.91
C VAL A 61 -4.32 -5.54 1.21
N LEU A 62 -4.26 -6.28 2.32
CA LEU A 62 -5.33 -7.21 2.71
C LEU A 62 -6.66 -6.49 2.92
N LEU A 63 -6.64 -5.35 3.62
CA LEU A 63 -7.82 -4.51 3.83
C LEU A 63 -8.36 -3.99 2.50
N LEU A 64 -7.48 -3.54 1.60
CA LEU A 64 -7.89 -3.06 0.29
C LEU A 64 -8.53 -4.17 -0.55
N VAL A 65 -7.92 -5.36 -0.63
CA VAL A 65 -8.50 -6.52 -1.33
C VAL A 65 -9.89 -6.82 -0.78
N LEU A 66 -10.05 -6.84 0.54
CA LEU A 66 -11.33 -7.11 1.20
C LEU A 66 -12.37 -6.03 0.86
N ILE A 67 -12.04 -4.76 1.07
CA ILE A 67 -12.96 -3.63 0.79
C ILE A 67 -13.40 -3.68 -0.67
N VAL A 68 -12.46 -3.76 -1.62
CA VAL A 68 -12.76 -3.77 -3.05
C VAL A 68 -13.62 -4.97 -3.41
N THR A 69 -13.32 -6.16 -2.86
CA THR A 69 -14.11 -7.37 -3.13
C THR A 69 -15.56 -7.22 -2.65
N LEU A 70 -15.79 -6.55 -1.51
CA LEU A 70 -17.12 -6.30 -0.98
C LEU A 70 -17.92 -5.29 -1.81
N ILE A 71 -17.26 -4.30 -2.41
CA ILE A 71 -17.92 -3.23 -3.17
C ILE A 71 -17.90 -3.44 -4.69
N LYS A 72 -17.22 -4.49 -5.20
CA LYS A 72 -17.01 -4.72 -6.64
C LYS A 72 -18.32 -4.73 -7.44
N ASP A 73 -19.37 -5.32 -6.87
CA ASP A 73 -20.68 -5.45 -7.54
C ASP A 73 -21.39 -4.10 -7.68
N LYS A 74 -21.07 -3.14 -6.79
CA LYS A 74 -21.55 -1.75 -6.85
C LYS A 74 -20.68 -0.87 -7.73
N LEU A 75 -19.39 -1.19 -7.86
CA LEU A 75 -18.44 -0.42 -8.68
C LEU A 75 -18.65 -0.62 -10.18
N ASN A 76 -19.13 -1.81 -10.59
CA ASN A 76 -19.41 -2.11 -12.01
C ASN A 76 -20.53 -1.25 -12.64
N GLN A 77 -21.18 -0.35 -11.88
CA GLN A 77 -22.32 0.44 -12.34
C GLN A 77 -22.02 1.93 -12.58
N HIS A 78 -20.79 2.42 -12.42
CA HIS A 78 -20.52 3.86 -12.55
C HIS A 78 -19.15 4.24 -13.15
N ASP A 79 -19.21 4.75 -14.39
CA ASP A 79 -18.19 5.59 -15.03
C ASP A 79 -18.14 7.00 -14.40
N ARG A 80 -17.71 7.11 -13.14
CA ARG A 80 -17.42 8.42 -12.53
C ARG A 80 -15.93 8.46 -12.18
N TYR A 81 -15.26 9.57 -12.50
CA TYR A 81 -13.84 9.92 -12.25
C TYR A 81 -12.82 9.69 -13.40
N PRO A 82 -12.63 10.69 -14.30
CA PRO A 82 -11.71 10.61 -15.45
C PRO A 82 -10.22 10.49 -15.09
N SER A 83 -9.77 11.08 -13.98
CA SER A 83 -8.35 11.09 -13.56
C SER A 83 -7.90 9.74 -13.00
N ILE A 84 -8.77 9.10 -12.19
CA ILE A 84 -8.60 7.73 -11.71
C ILE A 84 -8.62 6.76 -12.91
N ASN A 85 -9.51 6.99 -13.88
CA ASN A 85 -9.57 6.19 -15.11
C ASN A 85 -8.26 6.15 -15.89
N ARG A 86 -7.45 7.23 -15.96
CA ARG A 86 -6.18 7.18 -16.71
C ARG A 86 -5.15 6.25 -16.07
N ARG A 87 -5.01 6.30 -14.74
CA ARG A 87 -4.10 5.41 -14.00
C ARG A 87 -4.60 3.96 -14.05
N LEU A 88 -5.91 3.77 -13.92
CA LEU A 88 -6.55 2.46 -14.06
C LEU A 88 -6.43 1.89 -15.47
N ALA A 89 -6.61 2.70 -16.51
CA ALA A 89 -6.44 2.26 -17.90
C ALA A 89 -5.01 1.81 -18.19
N LYS A 90 -4.01 2.55 -17.68
CA LYS A 90 -2.60 2.11 -17.77
C LYS A 90 -2.38 0.81 -17.02
N ALA A 91 -2.87 0.70 -15.79
CA ALA A 91 -2.75 -0.52 -15.00
C ALA A 91 -3.47 -1.71 -15.67
N ARG A 92 -4.63 -1.48 -16.31
CA ARG A 92 -5.34 -2.48 -17.10
C ARG A 92 -4.53 -2.94 -18.31
N HIS A 93 -3.90 -2.01 -19.04
CA HIS A 93 -3.01 -2.35 -20.14
C HIS A 93 -1.84 -3.25 -19.70
N TYR A 94 -1.20 -2.93 -18.57
CA TYR A 94 -0.13 -3.77 -18.02
C TYR A 94 -0.65 -5.10 -17.48
N PHE A 95 -1.85 -5.12 -16.89
CA PHE A 95 -2.51 -6.35 -16.47
C PHE A 95 -2.79 -7.28 -17.66
N ASP A 96 -3.31 -6.74 -18.76
CA ASP A 96 -3.62 -7.55 -19.95
C ASP A 96 -2.35 -8.16 -20.56
N LYS A 97 -1.18 -7.53 -20.38
CA LYS A 97 0.11 -8.02 -20.89
C LYS A 97 0.85 -8.96 -19.93
N TYR A 98 0.83 -8.69 -18.63
CA TYR A 98 1.69 -9.37 -17.63
C TYR A 98 0.94 -9.98 -16.45
N GLY A 99 -0.39 -9.81 -16.41
CA GLY A 99 -1.24 -10.27 -15.32
C GLY A 99 -0.93 -9.62 -13.97
N VAL A 100 -1.39 -10.29 -12.92
CA VAL A 100 -1.15 -9.92 -11.52
C VAL A 100 0.33 -9.79 -11.16
N PRO A 101 1.23 -10.73 -11.57
CA PRO A 101 2.64 -10.65 -11.19
C PRO A 101 3.31 -9.37 -11.70
N GLY A 102 3.14 -9.06 -12.99
CA GLY A 102 3.76 -7.88 -13.56
C GLY A 102 3.21 -6.58 -12.98
N LEU A 103 1.92 -6.55 -12.65
CA LEU A 103 1.30 -5.36 -12.09
C LEU A 103 1.67 -5.13 -10.61
N ALA A 104 1.78 -6.20 -9.82
CA ALA A 104 2.24 -6.14 -8.44
C ALA A 104 3.70 -5.66 -8.36
N LEU A 105 4.60 -6.26 -9.14
CA LEU A 105 6.04 -5.91 -9.14
C LEU A 105 6.35 -4.48 -9.63
N LEU A 106 5.45 -3.86 -10.39
CA LEU A 106 5.56 -2.45 -10.75
C LEU A 106 5.19 -1.51 -9.59
N GLY A 107 4.50 -2.03 -8.58
CA GLY A 107 3.95 -1.25 -7.49
C GLY A 107 4.98 -0.51 -6.63
N PRO A 108 6.10 -1.11 -6.21
CA PRO A 108 7.15 -0.41 -5.47
C PRO A 108 7.83 0.72 -6.27
N ILE A 109 7.88 0.59 -7.60
CA ILE A 109 8.54 1.55 -8.50
C ILE A 109 7.61 2.72 -8.82
N VAL A 110 6.33 2.44 -9.07
CA VAL A 110 5.37 3.42 -9.59
C VAL A 110 4.37 3.88 -8.53
N GLY A 111 4.41 3.30 -7.32
CA GLY A 111 3.41 3.54 -6.27
C GLY A 111 2.04 2.95 -6.63
N THR A 112 2.02 1.87 -7.42
CA THR A 112 0.79 1.27 -7.97
C THR A 112 0.30 0.04 -7.22
N ASN A 113 0.84 -0.34 -6.05
CA ASN A 113 0.39 -1.53 -5.29
C ASN A 113 -1.13 -1.58 -5.12
N HIS A 114 -1.73 -0.45 -4.70
CA HIS A 114 -3.18 -0.34 -4.54
C HIS A 114 -3.96 -0.35 -5.85
N ILE A 115 -3.44 0.32 -6.89
CA ILE A 115 -4.06 0.35 -8.22
C ILE A 115 -4.02 -1.04 -8.85
N SER A 116 -2.91 -1.75 -8.66
CA SER A 116 -2.70 -3.13 -9.08
C SER A 116 -3.73 -4.07 -8.43
N THR A 117 -3.90 -3.91 -7.12
CA THR A 117 -4.91 -4.63 -6.34
C THR A 117 -6.33 -4.33 -6.86
N LEU A 118 -6.66 -3.06 -7.09
CA LEU A 118 -7.97 -2.65 -7.59
C LEU A 118 -8.29 -3.29 -8.95
N VAL A 119 -7.35 -3.20 -9.91
CA VAL A 119 -7.51 -3.79 -11.25
C VAL A 119 -7.60 -5.32 -11.17
N SER A 120 -6.78 -5.95 -10.34
CA SER A 120 -6.79 -7.41 -10.18
C SER A 120 -8.11 -7.93 -9.59
N VAL A 121 -8.69 -7.22 -8.62
CA VAL A 121 -9.99 -7.60 -8.06
C VAL A 121 -11.12 -7.31 -9.07
N ALA A 122 -11.08 -6.17 -9.76
CA ALA A 122 -12.09 -5.80 -10.76
C ALA A 122 -12.13 -6.77 -11.96
N THR A 123 -11.00 -7.38 -12.31
CA THR A 123 -10.88 -8.39 -13.36
C THR A 123 -11.28 -9.80 -12.91
N GLY A 124 -11.65 -9.98 -11.64
CA GLY A 124 -12.14 -11.26 -11.11
C GLY A 124 -11.06 -12.27 -10.76
N VAL A 125 -9.80 -11.86 -10.64
CA VAL A 125 -8.71 -12.74 -10.18
C VAL A 125 -9.01 -13.23 -8.76
N ARG A 126 -8.69 -14.50 -8.50
CA ARG A 126 -8.72 -15.09 -7.15
C ARG A 126 -7.90 -14.27 -6.15
N LYS A 127 -8.52 -13.89 -5.02
CA LYS A 127 -7.92 -13.05 -3.97
C LYS A 127 -6.58 -13.59 -3.46
N GLU A 128 -6.42 -14.91 -3.40
CA GLU A 128 -5.21 -15.59 -2.90
C GLU A 128 -4.01 -15.28 -3.80
N ASN A 129 -4.22 -15.25 -5.12
CA ASN A 129 -3.17 -14.94 -6.08
C ASN A 129 -2.78 -13.45 -6.01
N ILE A 130 -3.76 -12.55 -5.81
CA ILE A 130 -3.50 -11.12 -5.66
C ILE A 130 -2.62 -10.88 -4.42
N VAL A 131 -3.02 -11.44 -3.28
CA VAL A 131 -2.29 -11.30 -2.02
C VAL A 131 -0.87 -11.86 -2.13
N LEU A 132 -0.71 -13.06 -2.71
CA LEU A 132 0.61 -13.67 -2.89
C LEU A 132 1.59 -12.75 -3.64
N TRP A 133 1.18 -12.24 -4.80
CA TRP A 133 2.05 -11.41 -5.62
C TRP A 133 2.32 -10.03 -5.03
N GLN A 134 1.36 -9.47 -4.28
CA GLN A 134 1.60 -8.23 -3.54
C GLN A 134 2.60 -8.45 -2.41
N VAL A 135 2.49 -9.53 -1.65
CA VAL A 135 3.45 -9.88 -0.58
C VAL A 135 4.85 -10.11 -1.14
N ILE A 136 4.98 -10.74 -2.31
CA ILE A 136 6.29 -10.91 -2.99
C ILE A 136 6.87 -9.56 -3.43
N SER A 137 6.01 -8.59 -3.74
CA SER A 137 6.44 -7.30 -4.25
C SER A 137 6.83 -6.31 -3.16
N ILE A 138 6.27 -6.43 -1.95
CA ILE A 138 6.58 -5.60 -0.78
C ILE A 138 7.96 -5.98 -0.25
#